data_AF-A0A7X8X5I0-F1
#
_entry.id   AF-A0A7X8X5I0-F1
#
_cell.length_a   1.000
_cell.length_b   1.000
_cell.length_c   1.000
_cell.angle_alpha   90.00
_cell.angle_beta   90.00
_cell.angle_gamma   90.00
#
_symmetry.space_group_name_H-M   'P 1'
#
loop_
_entity.id
_entity.type
_entity.pdbx_description
1 polymer ?
#
loop_
_entity_poly.entity_id
_entity_poly.type
_entity_poly.pdbx_seq_one_letter_code
_entity_poly.pdbx_strand_id
1 'polypeptide(L)'
;MSESSLVPRLIISAPASGSGKTTLSMGLLAAFCRRGLCVQPYKVGPDYIDPAFHSKITGRPSINLDGWLLEEDCIRQLFSFYGTDAQLAVIEGVMGLYDGYGAHPLV
;
A
#
# COMPACT_ATOMS: atom_id res chain seq x y z
N MET A 1 -21.74 18.40 3.60
CA MET A 1 -20.35 18.06 4.00
C MET A 1 -20.40 16.67 4.59
N SER A 2 -20.03 15.63 3.84
CA SER A 2 -19.99 14.28 4.43
C SER A 2 -18.82 14.22 5.39
N GLU A 3 -19.04 13.68 6.59
CA GLU A 3 -17.96 13.30 7.47
C GLU A 3 -16.98 12.44 6.66
N SER A 4 -15.71 12.84 6.63
CA SER A 4 -14.64 11.98 6.13
C SER A 4 -14.54 10.84 7.14
N SER A 5 -15.16 9.70 6.84
CA SER A 5 -14.91 8.47 7.59
C SER A 5 -13.42 8.16 7.42
N LEU A 6 -12.67 8.25 8.52
CA LEU A 6 -11.26 7.91 8.51
C LEU A 6 -11.13 6.40 8.35
N VAL A 7 -10.82 5.95 7.15
CA VAL A 7 -10.49 4.54 6.87
C VAL A 7 -9.25 4.18 7.69
N PRO A 8 -9.30 3.14 8.55
CA PRO A 8 -8.12 2.62 9.24
C PRO A 8 -7.03 2.25 8.23
N ARG A 9 -5.77 2.58 8.54
CA ARG A 9 -4.63 2.40 7.63
C ARG A 9 -3.55 1.57 8.29
N LEU A 10 -3.06 0.56 7.58
CA LEU A 10 -1.88 -0.22 7.94
C LEU A 10 -0.83 -0.10 6.86
N ILE A 11 0.34 0.47 7.20
CA ILE A 11 1.49 0.54 6.30
C ILE A 11 2.48 -0.55 6.71
N ILE A 12 2.93 -1.33 5.74
CA ILE A 12 3.88 -2.41 5.92
C ILE A 12 5.19 -1.98 5.28
N SER A 13 6.25 -1.96 6.07
CA SER A 13 7.62 -1.69 5.62
C SER A 13 8.56 -2.75 6.19
N ALA A 14 9.79 -2.78 5.71
CA ALA A 14 10.83 -3.69 6.20
C ALA A 14 12.19 -3.00 6.22
N PRO A 15 13.15 -3.41 7.07
CA PRO A 15 14.47 -2.76 7.13
C PRO A 15 15.22 -2.81 5.79
N ALA A 16 15.12 -3.94 5.07
CA ALA A 16 15.79 -4.19 3.81
C ALA A 16 14.89 -4.99 2.85
N SER A 17 15.22 -4.96 1.56
CA SER A 17 14.62 -5.78 0.51
C SER A 17 14.84 -7.27 0.80
N GLY A 18 13.91 -8.11 0.38
CA GLY A 18 13.97 -9.55 0.65
C GLY A 18 13.59 -9.98 2.08
N SER A 19 13.25 -9.04 2.99
CA SER A 19 12.85 -9.35 4.37
C SER A 19 11.44 -9.97 4.52
N GLY A 20 10.82 -10.45 3.43
CA GLY A 20 9.50 -11.09 3.46
C GLY A 20 8.28 -10.15 3.53
N LYS A 21 8.47 -8.84 3.28
CA LYS A 21 7.40 -7.83 3.32
C LYS A 21 6.17 -8.22 2.48
N THR A 22 6.39 -8.60 1.22
CA THR A 22 5.31 -8.98 0.29
C THR A 22 4.55 -10.21 0.78
N THR A 23 5.27 -11.21 1.31
CA THR A 23 4.66 -12.39 1.92
C THR A 23 3.78 -12.01 3.12
N LEU A 24 4.26 -11.11 3.97
CA LEU A 24 3.50 -10.60 5.11
C LEU A 24 2.27 -9.80 4.66
N SER A 25 2.41 -8.89 3.69
CA SER A 25 1.31 -8.11 3.12
C SER A 25 0.20 -9.02 2.57
N MET A 26 0.56 -9.98 1.72
CA MET A 26 -0.40 -10.93 1.15
C MET A 26 -1.10 -11.75 2.26
N GLY A 27 -0.35 -12.21 3.27
CA GLY A 27 -0.90 -12.93 4.40
C GLY A 27 -1.92 -12.10 5.20
N LEU A 28 -1.62 -10.83 5.44
CA LEU A 28 -2.51 -9.90 6.14
C LEU A 28 -3.75 -9.57 5.31
N LEU A 29 -3.59 -9.26 4.02
CA LEU A 29 -4.71 -9.04 3.10
C LEU A 29 -5.65 -10.25 3.12
N ALA A 30 -5.11 -11.45 2.95
CA ALA A 30 -5.91 -12.68 2.96
C ALA A 30 -6.60 -12.91 4.31
N ALA A 31 -5.90 -12.67 5.42
CA ALA A 31 -6.46 -12.84 6.76
C ALA A 31 -7.61 -11.87 7.04
N PHE A 32 -7.47 -10.60 6.65
CA PHE A 32 -8.52 -9.59 6.83
C PHE A 32 -9.73 -9.84 5.92
N CYS A 33 -9.50 -10.17 4.64
CA CYS A 33 -10.59 -10.56 3.74
C CYS A 33 -11.34 -11.80 4.24
N ARG A 34 -10.63 -12.81 4.77
CA ARG A 34 -11.24 -14.00 5.39
C ARG A 34 -12.07 -13.70 6.64
N ARG A 35 -11.82 -12.57 7.31
CA ARG A 35 -12.63 -12.06 8.42
C ARG A 35 -13.84 -11.24 7.96
N GLY A 36 -14.05 -11.12 6.65
CA GLY A 36 -15.17 -10.40 6.06
C GLY A 36 -14.96 -8.89 5.95
N LEU A 37 -13.73 -8.39 6.13
CA LEU A 37 -13.45 -6.97 5.96
C LEU A 37 -13.34 -6.61 4.47
N CYS A 38 -13.92 -5.48 4.08
CA CYS A 38 -13.63 -4.81 2.82
C CYS A 38 -12.24 -4.17 2.92
N VAL A 39 -11.22 -4.81 2.33
CA VAL A 39 -9.83 -4.34 2.38
C VAL A 39 -9.44 -3.72 1.05
N GLN A 40 -9.02 -2.46 1.06
CA GLN A 40 -8.45 -1.80 -0.11
C GLN A 40 -6.92 -1.89 -0.07
N PRO A 41 -6.30 -2.62 -1.02
CA PRO A 41 -4.86 -2.70 -1.09
C PRO A 41 -4.24 -1.52 -1.85
N TYR A 42 -3.05 -1.14 -1.43
CA TYR A 42 -2.19 -0.18 -2.11
C TYR A 42 -0.75 -0.68 -2.11
N LYS A 43 0.02 -0.22 -3.08
CA LYS A 43 1.46 -0.48 -3.19
C LYS A 43 2.18 0.85 -3.41
N VAL A 44 3.24 1.10 -2.67
CA VAL A 44 4.16 2.20 -2.93
C VAL A 44 5.21 1.72 -3.93
N GLY A 45 5.67 2.64 -4.79
CA GLY A 45 6.77 2.45 -5.73
C GLY A 45 6.36 1.79 -7.05
N PRO A 46 7.23 1.77 -8.06
CA PRO A 46 6.87 1.46 -9.44
C PRO A 46 6.81 -0.05 -9.68
N ASP A 47 5.90 -0.74 -8.98
CA ASP A 47 5.69 -2.18 -9.07
C ASP A 47 4.37 -2.51 -9.77
N TYR A 48 4.34 -3.62 -10.50
CA TYR A 48 3.17 -4.15 -11.21
C TYR A 48 2.85 -5.60 -10.82
N ILE A 49 3.79 -6.34 -10.21
CA ILE A 49 3.59 -7.74 -9.81
C ILE A 49 2.85 -7.79 -8.47
N ASP A 50 3.31 -7.04 -7.48
CA ASP A 50 2.68 -7.01 -6.15
C ASP A 50 1.22 -6.55 -6.22
N PRO A 51 0.87 -5.49 -6.97
CA PRO A 51 -0.53 -5.11 -7.18
C PRO A 51 -1.41 -6.23 -7.76
N ALA A 52 -0.87 -7.09 -8.63
CA ALA A 52 -1.63 -8.20 -9.20
C ALA A 52 -1.98 -9.25 -8.12
N PHE A 53 -1.03 -9.58 -7.24
CA PHE A 53 -1.29 -10.48 -6.12
C PHE A 53 -2.29 -9.90 -5.12
N HIS A 54 -2.11 -8.64 -4.74
CA HIS A 54 -3.05 -7.93 -3.87
C HIS A 54 -4.48 -7.95 -4.44
N SER A 55 -4.60 -7.66 -5.74
CA SER A 55 -5.91 -7.60 -6.39
C SER A 55 -6.57 -8.97 -6.44
N LYS A 56 -5.79 -10.02 -6.68
CA LYS A 56 -6.27 -11.40 -6.66
C LYS A 56 -6.78 -11.82 -5.27
N ILE A 57 -6.13 -11.36 -4.20
CA ILE A 57 -6.50 -11.70 -2.81
C ILE A 57 -7.75 -10.94 -2.36
N THR A 58 -7.82 -9.65 -2.66
CA THR A 58 -8.86 -8.75 -2.14
C THR A 58 -10.09 -8.65 -3.05
N GLY A 59 -9.96 -9.04 -4.32
CA GLY A 59 -11.00 -8.82 -5.34
C GLY A 59 -11.14 -7.35 -5.76
N ARG A 60 -10.22 -6.48 -5.32
CA ARG A 60 -10.23 -5.03 -5.57
C ARG A 60 -8.93 -4.60 -6.25
N PRO A 61 -8.93 -3.58 -7.12
CA PRO A 61 -7.70 -3.12 -7.74
C PRO A 61 -6.72 -2.61 -6.69
N SER A 62 -5.48 -3.09 -6.72
CA SER A 62 -4.40 -2.54 -5.90
C SER A 62 -3.80 -1.33 -6.59
N ILE A 63 -3.88 -0.18 -5.93
CA ILE A 63 -3.49 1.09 -6.53
C ILE A 63 -2.06 1.44 -6.16
N ASN A 64 -1.31 1.87 -7.16
CA ASN A 64 0.05 2.33 -6.98
C ASN A 64 0.04 3.77 -6.45
N LEU A 65 0.74 4.01 -5.34
CA LEU A 65 0.89 5.31 -4.67
C LEU A 65 2.37 5.74 -4.68
N ASP A 66 3.00 5.69 -5.85
CA ASP A 66 4.40 6.07 -6.04
C ASP A 66 4.58 7.59 -6.15
N GLY A 67 5.21 8.19 -5.13
CA GLY A 67 5.57 9.60 -5.10
C GLY A 67 6.67 10.03 -6.08
N TRP A 68 7.37 9.09 -6.73
CA TRP A 68 8.27 9.41 -7.83
C TRP A 68 7.53 9.64 -9.15
N LEU A 69 6.39 8.97 -9.34
CA LEU A 69 5.60 9.04 -10.57
C LEU A 69 4.39 9.99 -10.45
N LEU A 70 3.91 10.22 -9.24
CA LEU A 70 2.66 10.94 -8.97
C LEU A 70 2.91 12.09 -8.02
N GLU A 71 2.24 13.22 -8.28
CA GLU A 71 2.18 14.33 -7.34
C GLU A 71 1.39 13.96 -6.08
N GLU A 72 1.70 14.64 -4.97
CA GLU A 72 1.10 14.36 -3.66
C GLU A 72 -0.44 14.44 -3.68
N ASP A 73 -1.00 15.44 -4.36
CA ASP A 73 -2.45 15.59 -4.49
C ASP A 73 -3.08 14.44 -5.27
N CYS A 74 -2.40 13.93 -6.29
CA CYS A 74 -2.84 12.76 -7.04
C CYS A 74 -2.86 11.51 -6.15
N ILE A 75 -1.83 11.31 -5.33
CA ILE A 75 -1.77 10.22 -4.35
C ILE A 75 -2.93 10.32 -3.35
N ARG A 76 -3.20 11.52 -2.82
CA ARG A 76 -4.31 11.76 -1.88
C ARG A 76 -5.67 11.47 -2.52
N GLN A 77 -5.86 11.88 -3.77
CA GLN A 77 -7.09 11.61 -4.53
C GLN A 77 -7.27 10.13 -4.83
N LEU A 78 -6.24 9.44 -5.30
CA LEU A 78 -6.26 8.00 -5.56
C LEU A 78 -6.53 7.20 -4.29
N PHE A 79 -5.85 7.54 -3.19
CA PHE A 79 -6.10 6.92 -1.89
C PHE A 79 -7.55 7.09 -1.48
N SER A 80 -8.07 8.33 -1.49
CA SER A 80 -9.44 8.63 -1.10
C SER A 80 -10.47 7.91 -1.98
N PHE A 81 -10.35 8.06 -3.30
CA PHE A 81 -11.30 7.52 -4.28
C PHE A 81 -11.46 5.99 -4.13
N TYR A 82 -10.35 5.26 -4.14
CA TYR A 82 -10.39 3.79 -4.03
C TYR A 82 -10.66 3.29 -2.61
N GLY A 83 -10.45 4.14 -1.59
CA GLY A 83 -10.66 3.82 -0.19
C GLY A 83 -12.07 4.09 0.32
N THR A 84 -12.92 4.80 -0.43
CA THR A 84 -14.21 5.34 0.01
C THR A 84 -15.12 4.33 0.74
N ASP A 85 -15.18 3.08 0.27
CA ASP A 85 -16.01 2.00 0.81
C ASP A 85 -15.21 0.91 1.54
N ALA A 86 -13.93 1.17 1.80
CA ALA A 86 -13.05 0.24 2.49
C ALA A 86 -13.21 0.34 4.02
N GLN A 87 -13.16 -0.80 4.69
CA GLN A 87 -13.09 -0.89 6.15
C GLN A 87 -11.64 -0.91 6.66
N LEU A 88 -10.68 -1.20 5.78
CA LEU A 88 -9.25 -1.18 6.06
C LEU A 88 -8.47 -0.89 4.77
N ALA A 89 -7.54 0.06 4.84
CA ALA A 89 -6.52 0.25 3.82
C ALA A 89 -5.22 -0.44 4.24
N VAL A 90 -4.67 -1.30 3.38
CA VAL A 90 -3.36 -1.94 3.59
C VAL A 90 -2.41 -1.45 2.51
N ILE A 91 -1.30 -0.85 2.92
CA ILE A 91 -0.31 -0.22 2.05
C ILE A 91 1.01 -0.96 2.19
N GLU A 92 1.44 -1.63 1.13
CA GLU A 92 2.79 -2.20 1.07
C GLU A 92 3.81 -1.15 0.61
N GLY A 93 4.89 -0.97 1.36
CA GLY A 93 6.01 -0.11 0.98
C GLY A 93 6.81 -0.63 -0.23
N VAL A 94 7.68 0.21 -0.79
CA VAL A 94 8.68 -0.19 -1.79
C VAL A 94 10.03 -0.47 -1.13
N MET A 95 10.78 -1.45 -1.66
CA MET A 95 12.12 -1.83 -1.19
C MET A 95 12.18 -2.04 0.35
N GLY A 96 13.36 -1.88 0.96
CA GLY A 96 13.51 -1.66 2.39
C GLY A 96 13.40 -0.16 2.73
N LEU A 97 12.99 0.15 3.96
CA LEU A 97 12.91 1.52 4.47
C LEU A 97 14.22 2.29 4.32
N TYR A 98 15.35 1.58 4.40
CA TYR A 98 16.70 2.14 4.26
C TYR A 98 17.33 1.86 2.90
N ASP A 99 16.64 1.16 2.01
CA ASP A 99 17.12 0.86 0.68
C ASP A 99 16.71 2.01 -0.26
N GLY A 100 17.61 2.97 -0.49
CA GLY A 100 17.39 4.03 -1.48
C GLY A 100 17.62 5.45 -0.98
N TYR A 101 17.61 5.68 0.34
CA TYR A 101 18.31 6.83 0.92
C TYR A 101 19.81 6.51 0.91
N GLY A 102 20.43 6.63 -0.27
CA GLY A 102 21.88 6.71 -0.36
C GLY A 102 22.36 7.79 0.62
N ALA A 103 23.47 7.51 1.32
CA ALA A 103 24.11 8.51 2.15
C ALA A 103 24.15 9.84 1.39
N HIS A 104 23.63 10.90 2.00
CA HIS A 104 23.81 12.24 1.45
C HIS A 104 25.33 12.42 1.18
N PRO A 105 25.75 12.81 -0.03
CA PRO A 105 27.14 13.15 -0.29
C PRO A 105 27.40 14.49 0.39
N LEU A 106 27.67 14.46 1.68
CA LEU A 106 28.38 15.51 2.42
C LEU A 106 29.51 14.86 3.21
N VAL A 107 30.34 14.12 2.46
CA VAL A 107 31.80 14.22 2.47
C VAL A 107 32.25 14.44 1.04
#